data_AF-A0A099U0A2-F1
#
_entry.id   AF-A0A099U0A2-F1
#
_cell.length_a   1.000
_cell.length_b   1.000
_cell.length_c   1.000
_cell.angle_alpha   90.00
_cell.angle_beta   90.00
_cell.angle_gamma   90.00
#
_symmetry.space_group_name_H-M   'P 1'
#
loop_
_entity.id
_entity.type
_entity.pdbx_description
1 polymer ?
#
loop_
_entity_poly.entity_id
_entity_poly.type
_entity_poly.pdbx_seq_one_letter_code
_entity_poly.pdbx_strand_id
1 'polypeptide(L)'
;MAKIDNPNDLFEHFNISQHCKNEIHQLYNTHKEKFLKPLAGICGGIKRQSQEILDNEFEHPKGTCYIKTTFIKVIYHKESLQIIDVYWIEKG
;
A
#
# COMPACT_ATOMS: atom_id res chain seq x y z
N MET A 1 -10.86 -3.63 15.68
CA MET A 1 -9.83 -3.24 14.69
C MET A 1 -8.76 -4.31 14.75
N ALA A 2 -8.35 -4.90 13.62
CA ALA A 2 -7.25 -5.87 13.62
C ALA A 2 -6.05 -5.22 14.31
N LYS A 3 -5.50 -5.90 15.32
CA LYS A 3 -4.35 -5.43 16.07
C LYS A 3 -3.16 -5.58 15.13
N ILE A 4 -2.69 -4.46 14.55
CA ILE A 4 -1.52 -4.46 13.71
C ILE A 4 -0.34 -4.32 14.66
N ASP A 5 0.24 -5.46 15.04
CA ASP A 5 1.39 -5.50 15.97
C ASP A 5 2.69 -5.19 15.20
N ASN A 6 2.70 -5.40 13.87
CA ASN A 6 3.82 -5.06 12.98
C ASN A 6 3.31 -4.50 11.63
N PRO A 7 3.93 -3.45 11.05
CA PRO A 7 3.59 -3.01 9.69
C PRO A 7 3.64 -4.13 8.65
N ASN A 8 4.43 -5.19 8.86
CA ASN A 8 4.45 -6.39 8.01
C ASN A 8 3.08 -7.05 7.82
N ASP A 9 2.19 -6.99 8.83
CA ASP A 9 0.85 -7.58 8.79
C ASP A 9 -0.02 -6.91 7.70
N LEU A 10 0.29 -5.65 7.34
CA LEU A 10 -0.39 -4.93 6.26
C LEU A 10 0.01 -5.41 4.87
N PHE A 11 1.11 -6.14 4.75
CA PHE A 11 1.71 -6.55 3.48
C PHE A 11 1.63 -8.06 3.22
N GLU A 12 0.99 -8.83 4.09
CA GLU A 12 0.89 -10.30 3.95
C GLU A 12 0.25 -10.73 2.62
N HIS A 13 -0.59 -9.88 2.04
CA HIS A 13 -1.26 -10.11 0.75
C HIS A 13 -0.60 -9.41 -0.44
N PHE A 14 0.54 -8.77 -0.25
CA PHE A 14 1.21 -7.97 -1.27
C PHE A 14 2.59 -8.52 -1.58
N ASN A 15 2.94 -8.54 -2.86
CA ASN A 15 4.32 -8.77 -3.24
C ASN A 15 5.09 -7.47 -3.00
N ILE A 16 6.12 -7.52 -2.15
CA ILE A 16 6.87 -6.31 -1.80
C ILE A 16 8.36 -6.61 -1.74
N SER A 17 9.15 -5.74 -2.39
CA SER A 17 10.60 -5.86 -2.40
C SER A 17 11.18 -5.59 -1.00
N GLN A 18 12.34 -6.18 -0.70
CA GLN A 18 13.01 -5.94 0.58
C GLN A 18 13.36 -4.46 0.80
N HIS A 19 13.66 -3.75 -0.29
CA HIS A 19 13.91 -2.31 -0.25
C HIS A 19 12.68 -1.54 0.25
N CYS A 20 11.51 -1.80 -0.35
CA CYS A 20 10.27 -1.13 0.01
C CYS A 20 9.83 -1.47 1.46
N LYS A 21 10.05 -2.72 1.91
CA LYS A 21 9.84 -3.10 3.32
C LYS A 21 10.67 -2.23 4.28
N ASN A 22 11.94 -1.98 3.95
CA ASN A 22 12.82 -1.17 4.79
C ASN A 22 12.33 0.28 4.86
N GLU A 23 11.89 0.87 3.75
CA GLU A 23 11.33 2.23 3.72
C GLU A 23 10.06 2.33 4.56
N ILE A 24 9.14 1.38 4.42
CA ILE A 24 7.92 1.30 5.22
C ILE A 24 8.24 1.23 6.71
N HIS A 25 9.22 0.41 7.10
CA HIS A 25 9.67 0.31 8.49
C HIS A 25 10.24 1.64 9.00
N GLN A 26 11.04 2.34 8.18
CA GLN A 26 11.56 3.67 8.54
C GLN A 26 10.43 4.69 8.71
N LEU A 27 9.47 4.73 7.78
CA LEU A 27 8.32 5.63 7.84
C LEU A 27 7.42 5.33 9.05
N TYR A 28 7.19 4.05 9.34
CA TYR A 28 6.45 3.64 10.52
C TYR A 28 7.15 4.07 11.81
N ASN A 29 8.46 3.86 11.93
CA ASN A 29 9.22 4.28 13.12
C ASN A 29 9.21 5.80 13.31
N THR A 30 9.19 6.55 12.20
CA THR A 30 9.21 8.02 12.22
C THR A 30 7.84 8.63 12.54
N HIS A 31 6.76 8.14 11.92
CA HIS A 31 5.43 8.76 11.95
C HIS A 31 4.37 7.96 12.73
N LYS A 32 4.68 6.71 13.11
CA LYS A 32 3.83 5.79 13.90
C LYS A 32 2.39 5.72 13.40
N GLU A 33 1.41 6.09 14.23
CA GLU A 33 -0.02 5.99 13.91
C GLU A 33 -0.43 6.87 12.73
N LYS A 34 0.23 8.02 12.52
CA LYS A 34 -0.04 8.90 11.38
C LYS A 34 0.30 8.22 10.06
N PHE A 35 1.21 7.25 10.07
CA PHE A 35 1.52 6.41 8.91
C PHE A 35 0.65 5.16 8.84
N LEU A 36 0.50 4.45 9.96
CA LEU A 36 -0.17 3.15 9.99
C LEU A 36 -1.63 3.22 9.54
N LYS A 37 -2.38 4.23 10.02
CA LYS A 37 -3.82 4.35 9.76
C LYS A 37 -4.15 4.60 8.27
N PRO A 38 -3.53 5.59 7.60
CA PRO A 38 -3.75 5.77 6.16
C PRO A 38 -3.21 4.60 5.34
N LEU A 39 -2.05 4.03 5.69
CA LEU A 39 -1.48 2.89 4.97
C LEU A 39 -2.41 1.66 5.02
N ALA A 40 -2.96 1.34 6.19
CA ALA A 40 -3.92 0.26 6.35
C ALA A 40 -5.19 0.45 5.49
N GLY A 41 -5.69 1.70 5.41
CA GLY A 41 -6.81 2.05 4.54
C GLY A 41 -6.48 1.86 3.05
N ILE A 42 -5.29 2.28 2.62
CA ILE A 42 -4.81 2.10 1.25
C ILE A 42 -4.69 0.60 0.93
N CYS A 43 -4.00 -0.18 1.75
CA CYS A 43 -3.85 -1.63 1.56
C CYS A 43 -5.22 -2.34 1.50
N GLY A 44 -6.15 -2.00 2.40
CA GLY A 44 -7.52 -2.53 2.36
C GLY A 44 -8.26 -2.16 1.07
N GLY A 45 -8.07 -0.94 0.56
CA GLY A 45 -8.63 -0.48 -0.70
C GLY A 45 -8.05 -1.24 -1.91
N ILE A 46 -6.72 -1.39 -1.98
CA ILE A 46 -6.06 -2.15 -3.06
C ILE A 46 -6.54 -3.60 -3.06
N LYS A 47 -6.66 -4.24 -1.88
CA LYS A 47 -7.15 -5.62 -1.78
C LYS A 47 -8.58 -5.76 -2.34
N ARG A 48 -9.49 -4.83 -2.02
CA ARG A 48 -10.86 -4.85 -2.57
C ARG A 48 -10.87 -4.61 -4.07
N GLN A 49 -10.16 -3.58 -4.53
CA GLN A 49 -10.06 -3.28 -5.96
C GLN A 49 -9.44 -4.44 -6.74
N SER A 50 -8.43 -5.11 -6.20
CA SER A 50 -7.79 -6.26 -6.87
C SER A 50 -8.79 -7.37 -7.19
N GLN A 51 -9.74 -7.62 -6.29
CA GLN A 51 -10.78 -8.61 -6.50
C GLN A 51 -11.69 -8.18 -7.64
N GLU A 52 -12.18 -6.93 -7.63
CA GLU A 52 -13.02 -6.39 -8.71
C GLU A 52 -12.30 -6.33 -10.07
N ILE A 53 -10.99 -6.07 -10.07
CA ILE A 53 -10.16 -6.01 -11.27
C ILE A 53 -9.93 -7.39 -11.86
N LEU A 54 -9.63 -8.39 -11.02
CA LEU A 54 -9.51 -9.78 -11.46
C LEU A 54 -10.84 -10.29 -12.03
N ASP A 55 -11.95 -9.83 -11.47
CA ASP A 55 -13.29 -10.20 -11.93
C ASP A 55 -13.70 -9.45 -13.22
N ASN A 56 -13.07 -8.32 -13.55
CA ASN A 56 -13.41 -7.45 -14.71
C ASN A 56 -12.19 -6.95 -15.50
N GLU A 57 -11.27 -7.85 -15.90
CA GLU A 57 -10.00 -7.49 -16.58
C GLU A 57 -10.18 -6.63 -17.86
N PHE A 58 -11.30 -6.76 -18.57
CA PHE A 58 -11.57 -6.01 -19.82
C PHE A 58 -11.91 -4.52 -19.58
N GLU A 59 -12.43 -4.17 -18.42
CA GLU A 59 -12.80 -2.79 -18.05
C GLU A 59 -11.65 -2.05 -17.33
N HIS A 60 -10.58 -2.79 -17.01
CA HIS A 60 -9.56 -2.38 -16.08
C HIS A 60 -8.17 -2.64 -16.63
N PRO A 61 -7.67 -1.74 -17.51
CA PRO A 61 -6.40 -1.97 -18.21
C PRO A 61 -5.23 -2.15 -17.25
N LYS A 62 -4.30 -3.00 -17.70
CA LYS A 62 -3.07 -3.39 -17.02
C LYS A 62 -2.11 -2.21 -16.87
N GLY A 63 -1.32 -2.19 -15.80
CA GLY A 63 -0.23 -1.24 -15.60
C GLY A 63 0.03 -0.81 -14.17
N THR A 64 0.85 0.22 -14.05
CA THR A 64 1.22 0.85 -12.78
C THR A 64 0.10 1.78 -12.31
N CYS A 65 -0.37 1.57 -11.09
CA CYS A 65 -1.33 2.42 -10.42
C CYS A 65 -0.68 3.12 -9.22
N TYR A 66 -1.28 4.22 -8.78
CA TYR A 66 -0.89 4.88 -7.55
C TYR A 66 -2.11 5.33 -6.75
N ILE A 67 -2.00 5.27 -5.43
CA ILE A 67 -2.98 5.83 -4.49
C ILE A 67 -2.28 6.89 -3.67
N LYS A 68 -2.90 8.07 -3.57
CA LYS A 68 -2.35 9.21 -2.85
C LYS A 68 -3.36 9.70 -1.82
N THR A 69 -2.90 9.88 -0.59
CA THR A 69 -3.63 10.54 0.50
C THR A 69 -2.97 11.89 0.81
N THR A 70 -3.35 12.54 1.91
CA THR A 70 -2.66 13.74 2.38
C THR A 70 -1.21 13.45 2.81
N PHE A 71 -0.95 12.25 3.34
CA PHE A 71 0.31 11.91 4.01
C PHE A 71 1.13 10.85 3.28
N ILE A 72 0.49 9.97 2.52
CA ILE A 72 1.13 8.81 1.89
C ILE A 72 0.79 8.71 0.40
N LYS A 73 1.78 8.37 -0.41
CA LYS A 73 1.59 7.88 -1.79
C LYS A 73 2.12 6.44 -1.89
N VAL A 74 1.32 5.54 -2.42
CA VAL A 74 1.70 4.13 -2.72
C VAL A 74 1.63 3.91 -4.22
N ILE A 75 2.66 3.30 -4.80
CA ILE A 75 2.70 2.89 -6.21
C ILE A 75 2.72 1.36 -6.27
N TYR A 76 1.91 0.77 -7.14
CA TYR A 76 1.80 -0.69 -7.26
C TYR A 76 1.48 -1.15 -8.69
N HIS A 77 1.86 -2.40 -9.00
CA HIS A 77 1.40 -3.11 -10.19
C HIS A 77 0.06 -3.77 -9.91
N LYS A 78 -0.91 -3.50 -10.78
CA LYS A 78 -2.32 -3.87 -10.58
C LYS A 78 -2.57 -5.38 -10.65
N GLU A 79 -1.85 -6.09 -11.50
CA GLU A 79 -2.06 -7.51 -11.78
C GLU A 79 -1.44 -8.40 -10.70
N SER A 80 -0.24 -8.03 -10.25
CA SER A 80 0.54 -8.81 -9.28
C SER A 80 0.37 -8.33 -7.85
N LEU A 81 -0.37 -7.23 -7.64
CA LEU A 81 -0.43 -6.48 -6.38
C LEU A 81 0.96 -6.21 -5.80
N GLN A 82 1.93 -6.01 -6.68
CA GLN A 82 3.28 -5.74 -6.26
C GLN A 82 3.39 -4.27 -5.87
N ILE A 83 3.64 -3.99 -4.60
CA ILE A 83 3.97 -2.63 -4.15
C ILE A 83 5.38 -2.31 -4.65
N ILE A 84 5.46 -1.27 -5.48
CA ILE A 84 6.71 -0.78 -6.06
C ILE A 84 7.38 0.19 -5.08
N ASP A 85 6.59 1.10 -4.50
CA ASP A 85 7.12 2.24 -3.77
C ASP A 85 6.11 2.84 -2.78
N VAL A 86 6.60 3.37 -1.65
CA VAL A 86 5.79 4.02 -0.61
C VAL A 86 6.47 5.30 -0.12
N TYR A 87 5.83 6.45 -0.35
CA TYR A 87 6.36 7.76 0.00
C TYR A 87 5.53 8.44 1.10
N TRP A 88 6.22 9.17 1.97
CA TRP A 88 5.63 10.21 2.80
C TRP A 88 5.59 11.55 2.03
N ILE A 89 4.45 12.22 2.04
CA ILE A 89 4.18 13.42 1.24
C ILE A 89 3.68 14.62 2.05
N GLU A 90 3.58 14.49 3.38
CA GLU A 90 3.33 15.65 4.24
C GLU A 90 4.48 16.65 4.06
N LYS A 91 4.17 17.81 3.48
CA LYS A 91 5.07 18.96 3.55
C LYS A 91 4.86 19.57 4.93
N GLY A 92 5.91 19.52 5.76
CA GLY A 92 5.96 20.25 7.01
C GLY A 92 5.76 21.75 6.82
#